data_AF-A0A6G5A5F3-F1
#
_entry.id   AF-A0A6G5A5F3-F1
#
_cell.length_a   1.000
_cell.length_b   1.000
_cell.length_c   1.000
_cell.angle_alpha   90.00
_cell.angle_beta   90.00
_cell.angle_gamma   90.00
#
_symmetry.space_group_name_H-M   'P 1'
#
loop_
_entity.id
_entity.type
_entity.pdbx_description
1 polymer ?
#
loop_
_entity_poly.entity_id
_entity_poly.type
_entity_poly.pdbx_seq_one_letter_code
_entity_poly.pdbx_strand_id
1 'polypeptide(L)'
;MHKELLKAIFILSIVKETQHIPVCCIPARRLLTYSMKQFVDTSELIWAVKTTKPGNIKCQYDEKRLISENYIIYNTTFFQGRQRYSIRLRGDFDPEAPNRMLVSTLDMVPFSVETLLYETHNNSCGVVKMEILTGERATQYDLRVRDASVRFRLLRSCSRRFHRVAGHGRCIYSSECRHLKKWENECIMVNLII
;
A
#
# COMPACT_ATOMS: atom_id res chain seq x y z
N MET A 1 -27.29 -47.86 -53.96
CA MET A 1 -27.96 -47.37 -52.74
C MET A 1 -27.20 -47.62 -51.43
N HIS A 2 -25.95 -48.12 -51.44
CA HIS A 2 -25.20 -48.45 -50.20
C HIS A 2 -24.13 -47.40 -49.81
N LYS A 3 -23.76 -46.50 -50.74
CA LYS A 3 -22.69 -45.50 -50.55
C LYS A 3 -23.17 -44.20 -49.88
N GLU A 4 -24.42 -43.83 -50.07
CA GLU A 4 -25.01 -42.61 -49.44
C GLU A 4 -25.43 -42.85 -47.98
N LEU A 5 -25.78 -44.10 -47.62
CA LEU A 5 -26.04 -44.52 -46.24
C LEU A 5 -24.77 -44.51 -45.37
N LEU A 6 -23.62 -44.86 -45.94
CA LEU A 6 -22.32 -44.83 -45.23
C LEU A 6 -21.87 -43.40 -44.90
N LYS A 7 -22.14 -42.42 -45.79
CA LYS A 7 -21.80 -41.01 -45.53
C LYS A 7 -22.63 -40.42 -44.39
N ALA A 8 -23.92 -40.76 -44.31
CA ALA A 8 -24.79 -40.30 -43.22
C ALA A 8 -24.37 -40.88 -41.86
N ILE A 9 -23.93 -42.15 -41.82
CA ILE A 9 -23.42 -42.80 -40.59
C ILE A 9 -22.09 -42.19 -40.15
N PHE A 10 -21.20 -41.83 -41.09
CA PHE A 10 -19.94 -41.18 -40.75
C PHE A 10 -20.11 -39.75 -40.20
N ILE A 11 -21.10 -39.00 -40.68
CA ILE A 11 -21.41 -37.65 -40.19
C ILE A 11 -22.05 -37.69 -38.78
N LEU A 12 -22.86 -38.72 -38.48
CA LEU A 12 -23.47 -38.90 -37.14
C LEU A 12 -22.50 -39.45 -36.09
N SER A 13 -21.30 -39.89 -36.48
CA SER A 13 -20.27 -40.39 -35.55
C SER A 13 -19.34 -39.29 -35.00
N ILE A 14 -19.42 -38.05 -35.52
CA ILE A 14 -18.52 -36.94 -35.13
C ILE A 14 -19.16 -36.06 -34.03
N VAL A 15 -20.36 -36.37 -33.54
CA VAL A 15 -21.03 -35.60 -32.47
C VAL A 15 -21.22 -36.46 -31.22
N LYS A 16 -20.12 -36.95 -30.64
CA LYS A 16 -20.13 -37.44 -29.25
C LYS A 16 -18.73 -37.47 -28.61
N GLU A 17 -18.09 -36.32 -28.50
CA GLU A 17 -16.98 -36.12 -27.56
C GLU A 17 -16.91 -34.64 -27.13
N THR A 18 -18.00 -34.13 -26.55
CA THR A 18 -17.92 -32.95 -25.69
C THR A 18 -17.57 -33.42 -24.29
N GLN A 19 -16.28 -33.47 -23.95
CA GLN A 19 -15.78 -33.24 -22.59
C GLN A 19 -14.25 -33.21 -22.58
N HIS A 20 -13.70 -32.24 -21.85
CA HIS A 20 -12.28 -31.95 -21.62
C HIS A 20 -11.56 -31.14 -22.70
N ILE A 21 -12.01 -29.89 -22.88
CA ILE A 21 -11.05 -28.80 -23.10
C ILE A 21 -10.13 -28.78 -21.87
N PRO A 22 -8.80 -29.00 -21.98
CA PRO A 22 -7.92 -28.82 -20.85
C PRO A 22 -7.91 -27.33 -20.52
N VAL A 23 -8.37 -26.98 -19.31
CA VAL A 23 -8.38 -25.63 -18.74
C VAL A 23 -6.92 -25.12 -18.47
N CYS A 24 -5.91 -25.70 -19.11
CA CYS A 24 -4.49 -25.35 -18.93
C CYS A 24 -4.06 -24.06 -19.65
N CYS A 25 -4.89 -23.49 -20.53
CA CYS A 25 -4.48 -22.35 -21.37
C CYS A 25 -5.16 -21.02 -21.03
N ILE A 26 -6.02 -20.97 -20.00
CA ILE A 26 -6.31 -19.68 -19.38
C ILE A 26 -5.15 -19.45 -18.43
N PRO A 27 -4.20 -18.52 -18.70
CA PRO A 27 -3.33 -18.07 -17.63
C PRO A 27 -4.28 -17.58 -16.56
N ALA A 28 -4.40 -18.34 -15.46
CA ALA A 28 -5.00 -17.84 -14.25
C ALA A 28 -4.23 -16.55 -14.01
N ARG A 29 -4.87 -15.41 -14.27
CA ARG A 29 -4.31 -14.14 -13.84
C ARG A 29 -4.14 -14.36 -12.36
N ARG A 30 -2.90 -14.60 -11.90
CA ARG A 30 -2.60 -14.54 -10.48
C ARG A 30 -3.15 -13.19 -10.10
N LEU A 31 -4.26 -13.18 -9.37
CA LEU A 31 -4.74 -11.99 -8.72
C LEU A 31 -3.55 -11.63 -7.83
N LEU A 32 -2.80 -10.61 -8.24
CA LEU A 32 -1.69 -10.08 -7.48
C LEU A 32 -2.33 -9.48 -6.24
N THR A 33 -2.50 -10.31 -5.22
CA THR A 33 -3.01 -9.89 -3.94
C THR A 33 -1.83 -9.30 -3.20
N TYR A 34 -1.77 -7.97 -3.13
CA TYR A 34 -0.78 -7.29 -2.31
C TYR A 34 -0.95 -7.68 -0.84
N SER A 35 0.12 -7.62 -0.07
CA SER A 35 0.07 -7.89 1.36
C SER A 35 0.50 -6.66 2.13
N MET A 36 -0.45 -6.07 2.88
CA MET A 36 -0.16 -4.93 3.74
C MET A 36 0.92 -5.30 4.76
N LYS A 37 0.83 -6.50 5.36
CA LYS A 37 1.87 -7.05 6.25
C LYS A 37 3.24 -7.05 5.58
N GLN A 38 3.37 -7.64 4.39
CA GLN A 38 4.66 -7.68 3.68
C GLN A 38 5.18 -6.28 3.31
N PHE A 39 4.29 -5.33 3.03
CA PHE A 39 4.64 -3.95 2.71
C PHE A 39 5.14 -3.17 3.93
N VAL A 40 4.53 -3.37 5.10
CA VAL A 40 4.93 -2.65 6.33
C VAL A 40 6.00 -3.37 7.15
N ASP A 41 6.26 -4.66 6.87
CA ASP A 41 7.30 -5.42 7.55
C ASP A 41 8.69 -5.05 7.03
N THR A 42 9.23 -3.95 7.56
CA THR A 42 10.57 -3.48 7.27
C THR A 42 11.16 -2.76 8.49
N SER A 43 12.48 -2.72 8.59
CA SER A 43 13.20 -1.86 9.54
C SER A 43 13.43 -0.45 9.01
N GLU A 44 13.17 -0.21 7.72
CA GLU A 44 13.29 1.10 7.10
C GLU A 44 12.10 1.99 7.48
N LEU A 45 12.31 3.31 7.43
CA LEU A 45 11.19 4.24 7.49
C LEU A 45 10.35 4.12 6.21
N ILE A 46 9.03 4.20 6.37
CA ILE A 46 8.11 4.27 5.25
C ILE A 46 7.65 5.72 5.10
N TRP A 47 8.20 6.43 4.12
CA TRP A 47 7.89 7.82 3.84
C TRP A 47 6.64 7.95 2.97
N ALA A 48 5.73 8.83 3.36
CA ALA A 48 4.70 9.31 2.45
C ALA A 48 5.29 10.41 1.54
N VAL A 49 5.32 10.15 0.24
CA VAL A 49 5.89 11.06 -0.77
C VAL A 49 4.82 12.00 -1.31
N LYS A 50 3.64 11.44 -1.63
CA LYS A 50 2.46 12.19 -2.09
C LYS A 50 1.26 11.82 -1.26
N THR A 51 0.39 12.79 -1.02
CA THR A 51 -0.86 12.58 -0.30
C THR A 51 -1.99 13.41 -0.89
N THR A 52 -3.23 12.93 -0.77
CA THR A 52 -4.44 13.73 -0.94
C THR A 52 -4.97 14.32 0.37
N LYS A 53 -4.33 14.02 1.51
CA LYS A 53 -4.72 14.56 2.80
C LYS A 53 -4.65 16.09 2.81
N PRO A 54 -5.72 16.77 3.24
CA PRO A 54 -5.74 18.23 3.32
C PRO A 54 -4.73 18.76 4.36
N GLY A 55 -4.49 20.07 4.31
CA GLY A 55 -3.57 20.76 5.22
C GLY A 55 -2.10 20.73 4.77
N ASN A 56 -1.22 21.24 5.62
CA ASN A 56 0.16 21.57 5.27
C ASN A 56 1.20 20.67 5.97
N ILE A 57 0.90 19.37 6.08
CA ILE A 57 1.84 18.41 6.66
C ILE A 57 3.02 18.14 5.70
N LYS A 58 4.20 17.92 6.26
CA LYS A 58 5.44 17.56 5.55
C LYS A 58 6.16 16.41 6.25
N CYS A 59 7.04 15.75 5.51
CA CYS A 59 7.96 14.73 6.03
C CYS A 59 7.26 13.67 6.88
N GLN A 60 6.09 13.19 6.42
CA GLN A 60 5.37 12.13 7.12
C GLN A 60 6.06 10.79 6.86
N TYR A 61 6.30 10.03 7.92
CA TYR A 61 6.80 8.67 7.86
C TYR A 61 6.24 7.77 8.94
N ASP A 62 6.21 6.48 8.64
CA ASP A 62 5.88 5.42 9.58
C ASP A 62 7.16 4.67 9.99
N GLU A 63 7.33 4.46 11.29
CA GLU A 63 8.41 3.67 11.87
C GLU A 63 7.83 2.46 12.61
N LYS A 64 8.15 1.25 12.13
CA LYS A 64 7.76 -0.01 12.77
C LYS A 64 8.39 -0.12 14.15
N ARG A 65 7.57 -0.45 15.17
CA ARG A 65 8.04 -0.72 16.54
C ARG A 65 7.93 -2.21 16.89
N LEU A 66 6.82 -2.84 16.51
CA LEU A 66 6.56 -4.26 16.70
C LEU A 66 5.68 -4.76 15.55
N ILE A 67 5.87 -5.99 15.13
CA ILE A 67 4.96 -6.66 14.19
C ILE A 67 4.78 -8.11 14.61
N SER A 68 3.59 -8.64 14.37
CA SER A 68 3.21 -10.03 14.59
C SER A 68 2.46 -10.56 13.36
N GLU A 69 1.93 -11.77 13.46
CA GLU A 69 1.07 -12.33 12.41
C GLU A 69 -0.19 -11.49 12.15
N ASN A 70 -0.80 -10.93 13.20
CA ASN A 70 -2.13 -10.32 13.10
C ASN A 70 -2.10 -8.79 13.17
N TYR A 71 -0.98 -8.19 13.59
CA TYR A 71 -0.92 -6.74 13.75
C TYR A 71 0.48 -6.15 13.66
N ILE A 72 0.55 -4.84 13.45
CA ILE A 72 1.71 -3.98 13.59
C ILE A 72 1.45 -2.88 14.63
N ILE A 73 2.48 -2.49 15.37
CA ILE A 73 2.53 -1.25 16.15
C ILE A 73 3.62 -0.38 15.53
N TYR A 74 3.29 0.85 15.21
CA TYR A 74 4.20 1.79 14.56
C TYR A 74 3.98 3.22 15.05
N ASN A 75 4.97 4.07 14.84
CA ASN A 75 4.85 5.51 15.07
C ASN A 75 4.69 6.20 13.71
N THR A 76 3.62 6.98 13.54
CA THR A 76 3.51 7.92 12.43
C THR A 76 3.98 9.28 12.89
N THR A 77 5.10 9.75 12.34
CA THR A 77 5.64 11.09 12.59
C THR A 77 5.38 11.98 11.39
N PHE A 78 5.04 13.25 11.62
CA PHE A 78 4.95 14.26 10.58
C PHE A 78 5.24 15.66 11.13
N PHE A 79 5.48 16.61 10.24
CA PHE A 79 5.72 18.00 10.59
C PHE A 79 4.56 18.88 10.09
N GLN A 80 4.13 19.83 10.93
CA GLN A 80 3.22 20.91 10.53
C GLN A 80 3.87 22.24 10.90
N GLY A 81 4.30 22.99 9.89
CA GLY A 81 5.21 24.11 10.11
C GLY A 81 6.54 23.63 10.69
N ARG A 82 6.94 24.19 11.84
CA ARG A 82 8.15 23.78 12.59
C ARG A 82 7.87 22.71 13.64
N GLN A 83 6.60 22.44 13.94
CA GLN A 83 6.22 21.51 14.98
C GLN A 83 6.24 20.08 14.46
N ARG A 84 6.86 19.19 15.24
CA ARG A 84 6.85 17.75 15.01
C ARG A 84 5.73 17.11 15.83
N TYR A 85 5.01 16.20 15.19
CA TYR A 85 4.01 15.35 15.82
C TYR A 85 4.38 13.90 15.60
N SER A 86 4.18 13.07 16.61
CA SER A 86 4.35 11.61 16.53
C SER A 86 3.20 10.95 17.25
N ILE A 87 2.50 10.07 16.54
CA ILE A 87 1.35 9.35 17.05
C ILE A 87 1.67 7.86 16.96
N ARG A 88 1.37 7.13 18.05
CA ARG A 88 1.55 5.69 18.08
C ARG A 88 0.24 5.01 17.68
N LEU A 89 0.33 4.18 16.65
CA LEU A 89 -0.82 3.53 16.03
C LEU A 89 -0.65 2.01 16.04
N ARG A 90 -1.78 1.33 16.02
CA ARG A 90 -1.90 -0.10 15.79
C ARG A 90 -2.57 -0.31 14.44
N GLY A 91 -2.04 -1.24 13.64
CA GLY A 91 -2.68 -1.75 12.44
C GLY A 91 -2.99 -3.22 12.60
N ASP A 92 -4.26 -3.61 12.63
CA ASP A 92 -4.71 -5.01 12.66
C ASP A 92 -4.91 -5.50 11.22
N PHE A 93 -4.17 -6.53 10.82
CA PHE A 93 -4.23 -7.09 9.48
C PHE A 93 -5.52 -7.90 9.27
N ASP A 94 -6.11 -7.74 8.09
CA ASP A 94 -7.30 -8.49 7.71
C ASP A 94 -6.90 -9.87 7.13
N PRO A 95 -7.29 -11.00 7.76
CA PRO A 95 -6.93 -12.33 7.30
C PRO A 95 -7.65 -12.74 6.00
N GLU A 96 -8.81 -12.15 5.71
CA GLU A 96 -9.60 -12.43 4.50
C GLU A 96 -9.19 -11.51 3.34
N ALA A 97 -8.66 -10.33 3.65
CA ALA A 97 -8.15 -9.37 2.67
C ALA A 97 -6.72 -8.92 3.03
N PRO A 98 -5.68 -9.65 2.61
CA PRO A 98 -4.31 -9.44 3.09
C PRO A 98 -3.72 -8.07 2.68
N ASN A 99 -4.34 -7.36 1.75
CA ASN A 99 -3.98 -6.00 1.37
C ASN A 99 -4.61 -4.93 2.28
N ARG A 100 -5.36 -5.31 3.31
CA ARG A 100 -6.11 -4.41 4.20
C ARG A 100 -5.62 -4.50 5.64
N MET A 101 -5.73 -3.38 6.35
CA MET A 101 -5.61 -3.33 7.80
C MET A 101 -6.54 -2.27 8.40
N LEU A 102 -7.05 -2.55 9.60
CA LEU A 102 -7.74 -1.56 10.44
C LEU A 102 -6.70 -0.83 11.28
N VAL A 103 -6.65 0.49 11.17
CA VAL A 103 -5.76 1.33 11.97
C VAL A 103 -6.53 1.96 13.12
N SER A 104 -5.97 1.86 14.32
CA SER A 104 -6.52 2.38 15.57
C SER A 104 -5.42 3.05 16.41
N THR A 105 -5.84 3.87 17.36
CA THR A 105 -4.97 4.30 18.46
C THR A 105 -4.71 3.14 19.43
N LEU A 106 -3.76 3.28 20.35
CA LEU A 106 -3.44 2.20 21.31
C LEU A 106 -4.54 1.93 22.33
N ASP A 107 -5.41 2.90 22.60
CA ASP A 107 -6.66 2.75 23.36
C ASP A 107 -7.82 2.20 22.52
N MET A 108 -7.51 1.61 21.36
CA MET A 108 -8.43 0.89 20.48
C MET A 108 -9.53 1.76 19.84
N VAL A 109 -9.32 3.07 19.74
CA VAL A 109 -10.22 3.95 19.00
C VAL A 109 -9.94 3.79 17.50
N PRO A 110 -10.91 3.33 16.68
CA PRO A 110 -10.70 3.16 15.25
C PRO A 110 -10.42 4.50 14.56
N PHE A 111 -9.35 4.54 13.77
CA PHE A 111 -8.90 5.75 13.07
C PHE A 111 -9.18 5.68 11.57
N SER A 112 -8.78 4.60 10.91
CA SER A 112 -8.97 4.43 9.47
C SER A 112 -8.91 2.97 9.04
N VAL A 113 -9.48 2.64 7.88
CA VAL A 113 -9.17 1.38 7.17
C VAL A 113 -8.17 1.68 6.06
N GLU A 114 -7.01 1.03 6.08
CA GLU A 114 -5.99 1.17 5.05
C GLU A 114 -6.03 -0.01 4.08
N THR A 115 -6.04 0.28 2.78
CA THR A 115 -6.00 -0.71 1.70
C THR A 115 -4.84 -0.44 0.76
N LEU A 116 -3.95 -1.41 0.59
CA LEU A 116 -2.86 -1.37 -0.37
C LEU A 116 -3.42 -1.66 -1.78
N LEU A 117 -3.41 -0.64 -2.63
CA LEU A 117 -3.96 -0.69 -4.00
C LEU A 117 -2.91 -1.05 -5.07
N TYR A 118 -1.64 -0.92 -4.70
CA TYR A 118 -0.49 -1.21 -5.54
C TYR A 118 0.76 -1.36 -4.70
N GLU A 119 1.64 -2.24 -5.14
CA GLU A 119 2.96 -2.44 -4.59
C GLU A 119 3.92 -2.81 -5.73
N THR A 120 5.19 -2.39 -5.62
CA THR A 120 6.24 -2.88 -6.50
C THR A 120 6.71 -4.28 -6.06
N HIS A 121 7.28 -5.07 -6.96
CA HIS A 121 7.70 -6.45 -6.67
C HIS A 121 8.69 -6.62 -5.49
N ASN A 122 9.46 -5.58 -5.17
CA ASN A 122 10.42 -5.53 -4.07
C ASN A 122 9.89 -4.79 -2.83
N ASN A 123 8.59 -4.52 -2.77
CA ASN A 123 7.88 -3.85 -1.68
C ASN A 123 8.39 -2.42 -1.37
N SER A 124 9.21 -1.87 -2.27
CA SER A 124 9.87 -0.57 -2.10
C SER A 124 8.92 0.61 -2.08
N CYS A 125 7.77 0.45 -2.72
CA CYS A 125 6.84 1.52 -2.98
C CYS A 125 5.42 0.98 -3.11
N GLY A 126 4.45 1.68 -2.53
CA GLY A 126 3.06 1.31 -2.54
C GLY A 126 2.12 2.52 -2.64
N VAL A 127 0.88 2.24 -3.05
CA VAL A 127 -0.22 3.22 -3.03
C VAL A 127 -1.27 2.73 -2.06
N VAL A 128 -1.50 3.50 -1.00
CA VAL A 128 -2.40 3.16 0.10
C VAL A 128 -3.63 4.06 0.01
N LYS A 129 -4.82 3.47 0.02
CA LYS A 129 -6.09 4.15 0.26
C LYS A 129 -6.40 4.09 1.75
N MET A 130 -6.77 5.21 2.34
CA MET A 130 -7.20 5.32 3.74
C MET A 130 -8.65 5.79 3.77
N GLU A 131 -9.51 5.01 4.41
CA GLU A 131 -10.91 5.36 4.67
C GLU A 131 -10.98 5.84 6.13
N ILE A 132 -11.07 7.15 6.32
CA ILE A 132 -11.03 7.78 7.65
C ILE A 132 -12.35 7.53 8.38
N LEU A 133 -12.26 6.99 9.60
CA LEU A 133 -13.41 6.61 10.42
C LEU A 133 -13.76 7.65 11.49
N THR A 134 -12.83 8.55 11.81
CA THR A 134 -13.01 9.62 12.79
C THR A 134 -13.48 10.91 12.13
N GLY A 135 -14.45 11.60 12.73
CA GLY A 135 -14.96 12.87 12.22
C GLY A 135 -15.74 12.70 10.91
N GLU A 136 -15.55 13.62 9.97
CA GLU A 136 -16.18 13.52 8.64
C GLU A 136 -15.51 12.42 7.82
N ARG A 137 -16.31 11.47 7.32
CA ARG A 137 -15.82 10.36 6.50
C ARG A 137 -15.14 10.91 5.25
N ALA A 138 -13.85 10.64 5.13
CA ALA A 138 -13.04 11.05 4.00
C ALA A 138 -12.26 9.86 3.45
N THR A 139 -12.04 9.84 2.14
CA THR A 139 -11.10 8.92 1.51
C THR A 139 -9.83 9.68 1.16
N GLN A 140 -8.70 9.18 1.64
CA GLN A 140 -7.38 9.75 1.39
C GLN A 140 -6.50 8.71 0.69
N TYR A 141 -5.50 9.18 -0.05
CA TYR A 141 -4.54 8.32 -0.71
C TYR A 141 -3.13 8.79 -0.42
N ASP A 142 -2.24 7.85 -0.14
CA ASP A 142 -0.81 8.09 0.00
C ASP A 142 -0.02 7.26 -1.01
N LEU A 143 1.01 7.87 -1.58
CA LEU A 143 2.12 7.15 -2.19
C LEU A 143 3.20 7.01 -1.12
N ARG A 144 3.45 5.78 -0.66
CA ARG A 144 4.41 5.47 0.39
C ARG A 144 5.63 4.74 -0.19
N VAL A 145 6.82 5.06 0.30
CA VAL A 145 8.08 4.43 -0.11
C VAL A 145 8.94 4.08 1.08
N ARG A 146 9.67 2.97 1.00
CA ARG A 146 10.71 2.65 1.99
C ARG A 146 11.93 3.53 1.75
N ASP A 147 12.64 3.93 2.81
CA ASP A 147 13.72 4.92 2.77
C ASP A 147 14.83 4.58 1.75
N ALA A 148 15.23 3.31 1.60
CA ALA A 148 16.24 2.90 0.62
C ALA A 148 15.82 3.19 -0.83
N SER A 149 14.53 3.43 -1.04
CA SER A 149 13.88 3.47 -2.35
C SER A 149 13.41 4.86 -2.78
N VAL A 150 13.76 5.90 -2.03
CA VAL A 150 13.46 7.30 -2.39
C VAL A 150 14.20 7.76 -3.67
N ARG A 151 14.90 6.87 -4.37
CA ARG A 151 15.55 7.12 -5.66
C ARG A 151 14.50 7.31 -6.78
N PHE A 152 14.68 8.36 -7.58
CA PHE A 152 13.76 8.88 -8.60
C PHE A 152 13.18 7.82 -9.57
N ARG A 153 13.93 6.75 -9.89
CA ARG A 153 13.47 5.70 -10.82
C ARG A 153 12.35 4.81 -10.25
N LEU A 154 12.37 4.52 -8.94
CA LEU A 154 11.37 3.66 -8.30
C LEU A 154 10.01 4.37 -8.16
N LEU A 155 10.01 5.70 -8.18
CA LEU A 155 8.81 6.52 -8.02
C LEU A 155 7.91 6.54 -9.27
N ARG A 156 8.41 6.20 -10.47
CA ARG A 156 7.64 6.42 -11.71
C ARG A 156 6.41 5.51 -11.82
N SER A 157 6.53 4.23 -11.44
CA SER A 157 5.42 3.26 -11.50
C SER A 157 4.34 3.58 -10.45
N CYS A 158 4.76 3.76 -9.20
CA CYS A 158 3.86 4.17 -8.13
C CYS A 158 3.22 5.54 -8.38
N SER A 159 3.96 6.52 -8.90
CA SER A 159 3.40 7.83 -9.21
C SER A 159 2.31 7.73 -10.28
N ARG A 160 2.52 6.91 -11.31
CA ARG A 160 1.49 6.64 -12.32
C ARG A 160 0.27 5.97 -11.69
N ARG A 161 0.49 5.00 -10.81
CA ARG A 161 -0.61 4.27 -10.17
C ARG A 161 -1.38 5.12 -9.18
N PHE A 162 -0.69 5.96 -8.41
CA PHE A 162 -1.26 6.98 -7.54
C PHE A 162 -2.13 7.94 -8.34
N HIS A 163 -1.60 8.50 -9.43
CA HIS A 163 -2.36 9.43 -10.29
C HIS A 163 -3.64 8.79 -10.85
N ARG A 164 -3.60 7.50 -11.21
CA ARG A 164 -4.78 6.77 -11.69
C ARG A 164 -5.88 6.59 -10.65
N VAL A 165 -5.54 6.42 -9.37
CA VAL A 165 -6.53 6.12 -8.32
C VAL A 165 -6.94 7.35 -7.52
N ALA A 166 -6.04 8.33 -7.39
CA ALA A 166 -6.22 9.52 -6.57
C ALA A 166 -6.42 10.80 -7.41
N GLY A 167 -6.15 10.76 -8.71
CA GLY A 167 -6.07 11.96 -9.55
C GLY A 167 -4.85 12.80 -9.13
N HIS A 168 -5.09 13.86 -8.36
CA HIS A 168 -4.05 14.79 -7.93
C HIS A 168 -3.74 14.64 -6.44
N GLY A 169 -2.48 14.83 -6.08
CA GLY A 169 -2.02 14.87 -4.70
C GLY A 169 -0.75 15.71 -4.60
N ARG A 170 -0.50 16.26 -3.41
CA ARG A 170 0.65 17.15 -3.16
C ARG A 170 1.84 16.34 -2.70
N CYS A 171 3.04 16.76 -3.11
CA CYS A 171 4.28 16.21 -2.60
C CYS A 171 4.51 16.72 -1.17
N ILE A 172 4.77 15.82 -0.23
CA ILE A 172 5.03 16.17 1.18
C ILE A 172 6.44 15.77 1.63
N TYR A 173 7.15 15.04 0.77
CA TYR A 173 8.53 14.66 0.97
C TYR A 173 9.46 15.59 0.19
N SER A 174 10.55 16.03 0.83
CA SER A 174 11.70 16.70 0.22
C SER A 174 12.99 16.05 0.71
N SER A 175 14.13 16.36 0.08
CA SER A 175 15.45 15.90 0.53
C SER A 175 15.76 16.29 1.97
N GLU A 176 15.22 17.40 2.46
CA GLU A 176 15.39 17.90 3.84
C GLU A 176 14.83 16.92 4.88
N CYS A 177 13.78 16.16 4.54
CA CYS A 177 13.15 15.20 5.46
C CYS A 177 14.12 14.16 6.00
N ARG A 178 15.11 13.73 5.19
CA ARG A 178 16.15 12.78 5.63
C ARG A 178 17.09 13.36 6.67
N HIS A 179 17.35 14.67 6.60
CA HIS A 179 18.23 15.35 7.54
C HIS A 179 17.55 15.63 8.88
N LEU A 180 16.22 15.80 8.89
CA LEU A 180 15.44 16.00 10.11
C LEU A 180 15.52 14.82 11.10
N LYS A 181 15.78 13.60 10.60
CA LYS A 181 16.04 12.42 11.46
C LYS A 181 17.36 12.53 12.23
N LYS A 182 18.38 13.16 11.63
CA LYS A 182 19.74 13.19 12.20
C LYS A 182 19.85 14.05 13.47
N TRP A 183 18.91 14.99 13.64
CA TRP A 183 18.81 15.83 14.84
C TRP A 183 18.25 15.08 16.06
N GLU A 184 17.82 13.82 15.93
CA GLU A 184 17.40 13.00 17.08
C GLU A 184 18.55 12.53 17.99
N ASN A 185 19.82 12.77 17.63
CA ASN A 185 20.97 12.55 18.52
C ASN A 185 21.76 13.82 18.89
N GLU A 186 21.36 15.01 18.43
CA GLU A 186 22.01 16.30 18.78
C GLU A 186 20.99 17.44 18.86
N CYS A 187 20.01 17.30 19.75
CA CYS A 187 19.27 18.44 20.31
C CYS A 187 19.24 18.35 21.83
N ILE A 188 20.43 18.46 22.42
CA ILE A 188 20.65 19.11 23.72
C ILE A 188 21.64 20.25 23.45
N MET A 189 21.40 21.40 24.12
CA MET A 189 22.02 22.72 23.96
C MET A 189 21.44 23.48 22.75
N VAL A 190 20.64 24.54 22.91
CA VAL A 190 20.96 25.75 23.68
C VAL A 190 19.68 26.40 24.21
N ASN A 191 19.63 26.64 25.52
CA ASN A 191 18.96 27.80 26.11
C ASN A 191 19.68 28.14 27.41
N LEU A 192 20.54 29.16 27.34
CA LEU A 192 20.70 30.25 28.33
C LEU A 192 21.96 31.05 27.95
N ILE A 193 21.75 32.17 27.27
CA ILE A 193 22.51 33.40 27.52
C ILE A 193 21.55 34.29 28.28
N ILE A 194 21.73 34.43 29.60
CA ILE A 194 22.01 35.69 30.32
C ILE A 194 22.86 35.31 31.53
#